data_AF-A0A7J6RGG7-F1
#
_entry.id   AF-A0A7J6RGG7-F1
#
_cell.length_a   1.000
_cell.length_b   1.000
_cell.length_c   1.000
_cell.angle_alpha   90.00
_cell.angle_beta   90.00
_cell.angle_gamma   90.00
#
_symmetry.space_group_name_H-M   'P 1'
#
loop_
_entity.id
_entity.type
_entity.pdbx_description
1 polymer ?
#
loop_
_entity_poly.entity_id
_entity_poly.type
_entity_poly.pdbx_seq_one_letter_code
_entity_poly.pdbx_strand_id
1 'polypeptide(L)'
;DSPWRWNRPWKVSKARKPEHHRMYGREVLSLANKTLLRHTATDCLVHPAAARPPAFWEVFCRRVAASAALLDERSACIIARALDEHWYRLDHPNAFRPTETAKGKEVAVADHKQMKIIELLSSVFERLAQALPEQLPHYKCGLSLMVMADVLSRRLVPHDQSMPIQESLFGHMARHGHRLLGEVTLAESLGFLRSLAKHGAADRPLCHRVARKVQAGVNNFDTIEELRSVVDIFVLVNHRDAELLAAVGQRVSHVLGGDTGTDHEGKKIPTRATAADVAEVVRGFRRLEVENLQLVEAVRDWAVNGITPQTSGEDRKVLEACVGRV
;
A
#
# COMPACT_ATOMS: atom_id res chain seq x y z
N ASP A 1 -17.37 23.55 16.33
CA ASP A 1 -17.47 24.32 15.07
C ASP A 1 -16.80 23.60 13.92
N SER A 2 -17.61 22.90 13.12
CA SER A 2 -17.10 22.21 11.94
C SER A 2 -17.02 23.21 10.78
N PRO A 3 -15.89 23.31 10.04
CA PRO A 3 -15.74 24.23 8.89
C PRO A 3 -16.76 23.95 7.76
N TRP A 4 -17.52 22.86 7.89
CA TRP A 4 -18.59 22.43 6.99
C TRP A 4 -19.97 23.06 7.28
N ARG A 5 -20.14 23.77 8.41
CA ARG A 5 -21.42 24.45 8.71
C ARG A 5 -21.71 25.65 7.79
N TRP A 6 -20.69 26.24 7.18
CA TRP A 6 -20.85 27.46 6.37
C TRP A 6 -21.11 27.23 4.87
N ASN A 7 -21.08 25.98 4.40
CA ASN A 7 -21.42 25.63 3.01
C ASN A 7 -22.72 24.83 2.90
N ARG A 8 -23.65 25.00 3.84
CA ARG A 8 -25.07 24.75 3.55
C ARG A 8 -25.72 26.08 3.19
N PRO A 9 -26.19 26.29 1.96
CA PRO A 9 -26.92 27.49 1.60
C PRO A 9 -28.35 27.40 2.14
N TRP A 10 -28.52 27.41 3.46
CA TRP A 10 -29.85 27.43 4.08
C TRP A 10 -30.59 28.76 3.83
N LYS A 11 -29.90 29.76 3.26
CA LYS A 11 -30.47 31.03 2.77
C LYS A 11 -30.68 31.09 1.25
N VAL A 12 -30.48 30.01 0.48
CA VAL A 12 -30.85 29.96 -0.95
C VAL A 12 -32.19 29.24 -1.18
N SER A 13 -32.79 28.67 -0.13
CA SER A 13 -34.10 28.01 -0.20
C SER A 13 -35.30 28.95 -0.42
N LYS A 14 -35.10 30.27 -0.60
CA LYS A 14 -36.20 31.21 -0.92
C LYS A 14 -36.11 31.90 -2.28
N ALA A 15 -35.08 31.67 -3.09
CA ALA A 15 -35.00 32.24 -4.44
C ALA A 15 -35.06 31.13 -5.51
N ARG A 16 -36.29 30.81 -5.92
CA ARG A 16 -36.61 29.96 -7.07
C ARG A 16 -36.02 30.55 -8.36
N LYS A 17 -34.83 30.11 -8.78
CA LYS A 17 -34.42 30.13 -10.21
C LYS A 17 -33.58 28.87 -10.54
N PRO A 18 -34.01 28.02 -11.48
CA PRO A 18 -33.28 26.80 -11.86
C PRO A 18 -31.90 27.06 -12.48
N GLU A 19 -31.62 28.28 -12.94
CA GLU A 19 -30.35 28.67 -13.54
C GLU A 19 -29.20 28.81 -12.51
N HIS A 20 -29.49 29.28 -11.29
CA HIS A 20 -28.47 29.41 -10.24
C HIS A 20 -27.97 28.04 -9.76
N HIS A 21 -28.84 27.03 -9.64
CA HIS A 21 -28.39 25.68 -9.28
C HIS A 21 -27.40 25.08 -10.30
N ARG A 22 -27.54 25.44 -11.59
CA ARG A 22 -26.61 25.00 -12.64
C ARG A 22 -25.27 25.72 -12.58
N MET A 23 -25.25 27.04 -12.34
CA MET A 23 -24.01 27.80 -12.20
C MET A 23 -23.22 27.39 -10.94
N TYR A 24 -23.84 27.37 -9.76
CA TYR A 24 -23.13 27.01 -8.52
C TYR A 24 -22.73 25.53 -8.48
N GLY A 25 -23.53 24.64 -9.09
CA GLY A 25 -23.19 23.22 -9.19
C GLY A 25 -22.01 22.95 -10.11
N ARG A 26 -21.82 23.70 -11.20
CA ARG A 26 -20.67 23.52 -12.10
C ARG A 26 -19.46 24.34 -11.69
N GLU A 27 -19.61 25.61 -11.32
CA GLU A 27 -18.50 26.54 -11.06
C GLU A 27 -17.88 26.37 -9.66
N VAL A 28 -18.69 26.08 -8.63
CA VAL A 28 -18.17 25.83 -7.27
C VAL A 28 -17.66 24.39 -7.10
N LEU A 29 -18.10 23.46 -7.96
CA LEU A 29 -17.48 22.14 -8.06
C LEU A 29 -16.23 22.14 -8.97
N SER A 30 -16.16 23.02 -9.99
CA SER A 30 -15.01 23.09 -10.91
C SER A 30 -13.81 23.85 -10.36
N LEU A 31 -14.03 24.85 -9.49
CA LEU A 31 -12.97 25.58 -8.80
C LEU A 31 -12.84 25.12 -7.34
N ALA A 32 -12.75 23.80 -7.12
CA ALA A 32 -12.50 23.32 -5.77
C ALA A 32 -11.17 23.92 -5.29
N ASN A 33 -11.24 24.69 -4.20
CA ASN A 33 -10.05 25.20 -3.54
C ASN A 33 -9.20 23.99 -3.12
N LYS A 34 -8.11 23.72 -3.85
CA LYS A 34 -7.22 22.57 -3.65
C LYS A 34 -6.74 22.49 -2.20
N THR A 35 -6.47 23.65 -1.61
CA THR A 35 -6.09 23.81 -0.21
C THR A 35 -7.20 23.30 0.72
N LEU A 36 -8.47 23.63 0.44
CA LEU A 36 -9.61 23.13 1.20
C LEU A 36 -9.77 21.62 1.06
N LEU A 37 -9.66 21.07 -0.16
CA LEU A 37 -9.71 19.61 -0.36
C LEU A 37 -8.61 18.88 0.41
N ARG A 38 -7.39 19.42 0.37
CA ARG A 38 -6.26 18.90 1.16
C ARG A 38 -6.53 18.97 2.66
N HIS A 39 -6.96 20.11 3.19
CA HIS A 39 -7.29 20.23 4.62
C HIS A 39 -8.41 19.28 5.04
N THR A 40 -9.40 19.08 4.18
CA THR A 40 -10.48 18.12 4.39
C THR A 40 -9.94 16.69 4.50
N ALA A 41 -9.07 16.30 3.57
CA ALA A 41 -8.45 14.99 3.57
C ALA A 41 -7.56 14.79 4.81
N THR A 42 -6.77 15.80 5.17
CA THR A 42 -5.96 15.78 6.40
C THR A 42 -6.83 15.61 7.65
N ASP A 43 -7.93 16.35 7.75
CA ASP A 43 -8.90 16.24 8.85
C ASP A 43 -9.51 14.82 8.92
N CYS A 44 -9.76 14.17 7.78
CA CYS A 44 -10.20 12.77 7.74
C CYS A 44 -9.13 11.78 8.19
N LEU A 45 -7.85 12.07 7.93
CA LEU A 45 -6.72 11.22 8.38
C LEU A 45 -6.39 11.40 9.86
N VAL A 46 -6.51 12.62 10.39
CA VAL A 46 -6.28 12.92 11.82
C VAL A 46 -7.41 12.35 12.68
N HIS A 47 -8.64 12.35 12.16
CA HIS A 47 -9.81 11.84 12.86
C HIS A 47 -10.48 10.69 12.09
N PRO A 48 -9.80 9.54 11.93
CA PRO A 48 -10.33 8.43 11.15
C PRO A 48 -11.60 7.87 11.79
N ALA A 49 -11.72 7.93 13.11
CA ALA A 49 -12.90 7.49 13.87
C ALA A 49 -14.14 8.37 13.71
N ALA A 50 -14.00 9.62 13.23
CA ALA A 50 -15.11 10.56 13.18
C ALA A 50 -16.17 10.12 12.15
N ALA A 51 -17.42 9.97 12.61
CA ALA A 51 -18.53 9.67 11.73
C ALA A 51 -18.80 10.85 10.77
N ARG A 52 -18.75 10.59 9.47
CA ARG A 52 -19.08 11.54 8.41
C ARG A 52 -20.35 11.08 7.71
N PRO A 53 -21.34 11.97 7.47
CA PRO A 53 -22.57 11.57 6.79
C PRO A 53 -22.29 11.18 5.33
N PRO A 54 -23.10 10.30 4.70
CA PRO A 54 -22.95 9.92 3.29
C PRO A 54 -22.84 11.11 2.32
N ALA A 55 -23.63 12.17 2.57
CA ALA A 55 -23.61 13.39 1.76
C ALA A 55 -22.26 14.13 1.78
N PHE A 56 -21.48 13.99 2.86
CA PHE A 56 -20.12 14.54 2.92
C PHE A 56 -19.23 13.83 1.88
N TRP A 57 -19.23 12.50 1.88
CA TRP A 57 -18.41 11.71 0.96
C TRP A 57 -18.81 11.91 -0.49
N GLU A 58 -20.11 11.99 -0.78
CA GLU A 58 -20.61 12.28 -2.13
C GLU A 58 -20.08 13.62 -2.66
N VAL A 59 -20.18 14.69 -1.86
CA VAL A 59 -19.71 16.02 -2.25
C VAL A 59 -18.18 16.06 -2.36
N PHE A 60 -17.49 15.45 -1.39
CA PHE A 60 -16.03 15.42 -1.37
C PHE A 60 -15.47 14.70 -2.60
N CYS A 61 -15.95 13.49 -2.89
CA CYS A 61 -15.49 12.69 -4.03
C CYS A 61 -15.79 13.38 -5.36
N ARG A 62 -16.98 13.97 -5.56
CA ARG A 62 -17.29 14.73 -6.79
C ARG A 62 -16.32 15.90 -7.02
N ARG A 63 -15.94 16.61 -5.95
CA ARG A 63 -14.98 17.72 -6.06
C ARG A 63 -13.57 17.24 -6.36
N VAL A 64 -13.13 16.16 -5.70
CA VAL A 64 -11.83 15.54 -6.00
C VAL A 64 -11.79 15.07 -7.45
N ALA A 65 -12.81 14.36 -7.91
CA ALA A 65 -12.94 13.91 -9.30
C ALA A 65 -12.87 15.08 -10.29
N ALA A 66 -13.59 16.17 -10.02
CA ALA A 66 -13.57 17.35 -10.90
C ALA A 66 -12.22 18.08 -10.91
N SER A 67 -11.44 17.97 -9.83
CA SER A 67 -10.18 18.70 -9.65
C SER A 67 -8.92 17.84 -9.79
N ALA A 68 -9.05 16.54 -10.11
CA ALA A 68 -7.94 15.57 -10.11
C ALA A 68 -6.71 16.06 -10.90
N ALA A 69 -6.92 16.55 -12.12
CA ALA A 69 -5.85 17.08 -12.99
C ALA A 69 -5.13 18.31 -12.42
N LEU A 70 -5.76 19.03 -11.50
CA LEU A 70 -5.24 20.26 -10.93
C LEU A 70 -4.52 20.03 -9.59
N LEU A 71 -4.64 18.87 -8.96
CA LEU A 71 -4.03 18.61 -7.65
C LEU A 71 -2.50 18.54 -7.78
N ASP A 72 -1.79 19.20 -6.86
CA ASP A 72 -0.35 18.98 -6.70
C ASP A 72 -0.07 17.60 -6.10
N GLU A 73 1.17 17.12 -6.22
CA GLU A 73 1.60 15.78 -5.76
C GLU A 73 1.17 15.48 -4.32
N ARG A 74 1.31 16.46 -3.42
CA ARG A 74 1.06 16.29 -1.99
C ARG A 74 -0.43 16.26 -1.71
N SER A 75 -1.19 17.15 -2.35
CA SER A 75 -2.65 17.17 -2.23
C SER A 75 -3.26 15.87 -2.77
N ALA A 76 -2.83 15.41 -3.94
CA ALA A 76 -3.29 14.15 -4.53
C ALA A 76 -3.01 12.96 -3.61
N CYS A 77 -1.78 12.85 -3.10
CA CYS A 77 -1.37 11.81 -2.15
C CYS A 77 -2.21 11.80 -0.86
N ILE A 78 -2.35 12.94 -0.19
CA ILE A 78 -3.13 13.05 1.06
C ILE A 78 -4.60 12.68 0.82
N ILE A 79 -5.18 13.13 -0.30
CA ILE A 79 -6.56 12.81 -0.66
C ILE A 79 -6.72 11.32 -0.96
N ALA A 80 -5.83 10.73 -1.76
CA ALA A 80 -5.87 9.31 -2.08
C ALA A 80 -5.78 8.45 -0.81
N ARG A 81 -4.85 8.79 0.10
CA ARG A 81 -4.70 8.09 1.37
C ARG A 81 -5.94 8.24 2.27
N ALA A 82 -6.53 9.43 2.35
CA ALA A 82 -7.75 9.65 3.12
C ALA A 82 -8.92 8.83 2.58
N LEU A 83 -9.08 8.75 1.25
CA LEU A 83 -10.14 7.93 0.65
C LEU A 83 -9.89 6.44 0.87
N ASP A 84 -8.64 5.98 0.77
CA ASP A 84 -8.25 4.58 0.99
C ASP A 84 -8.49 4.11 2.43
N GLU A 85 -8.10 4.91 3.42
CA GLU A 85 -8.29 4.63 4.84
C GLU A 85 -9.78 4.50 5.20
N HIS A 86 -10.62 5.34 4.59
CA HIS A 86 -12.06 5.34 4.84
C HIS A 86 -12.83 4.37 3.94
N TRP A 87 -12.22 3.82 2.88
CA TRP A 87 -12.88 2.91 1.95
C TRP A 87 -13.54 1.73 2.66
N TYR A 88 -12.83 1.06 3.59
CA TYR A 88 -13.37 -0.11 4.30
C TYR A 88 -14.58 0.22 5.16
N ARG A 89 -14.62 1.44 5.73
CA ARG A 89 -15.81 1.91 6.43
C ARG A 89 -16.93 2.12 5.42
N LEU A 90 -16.66 2.74 4.28
CA LEU A 90 -17.67 2.99 3.25
C LEU A 90 -18.18 1.71 2.57
N ASP A 91 -17.41 0.62 2.61
CA ASP A 91 -17.74 -0.68 2.04
C ASP A 91 -18.48 -1.61 3.03
N HIS A 92 -18.45 -1.32 4.34
CA HIS A 92 -19.11 -2.17 5.32
C HIS A 92 -20.64 -1.92 5.33
N PRO A 93 -21.50 -2.95 5.22
CA PRO A 93 -22.97 -2.82 5.11
C PRO A 93 -23.67 -2.20 6.35
N ASN A 94 -22.90 -1.91 7.41
CA ASN A 94 -23.39 -1.33 8.66
C ASN A 94 -22.83 0.09 8.91
N ALA A 95 -21.94 0.61 8.08
CA ALA A 95 -21.21 1.85 8.37
C ALA A 95 -22.07 3.10 8.38
N PHE A 96 -23.25 3.04 7.78
CA PHE A 96 -24.22 4.13 7.75
C PHE A 96 -25.53 3.77 8.45
N ARG A 97 -25.62 2.61 9.11
CA ARG A 97 -26.83 2.26 9.84
C ARG A 97 -26.91 3.12 11.10
N PRO A 98 -28.00 3.91 11.28
CA PRO A 98 -28.30 4.40 12.61
C PRO A 98 -28.53 3.19 13.52
N THR A 99 -27.91 3.20 14.70
CA THR A 99 -28.13 2.19 15.73
C THR A 99 -29.62 2.10 16.05
N GLU A 100 -30.19 0.94 15.75
CA GLU A 100 -31.52 0.43 16.13
C GLU A 100 -32.75 1.02 15.43
N THR A 101 -33.60 0.12 14.89
CA THR A 101 -35.04 0.28 14.49
C THR A 101 -35.45 0.69 13.06
N ALA A 102 -34.62 0.49 12.03
CA ALA A 102 -35.04 0.76 10.63
C ALA A 102 -35.74 -0.46 9.96
N LYS A 103 -37.06 -0.37 9.74
CA LYS A 103 -37.90 -1.35 9.01
C LYS A 103 -37.42 -1.53 7.55
N GLY A 104 -37.55 -2.74 7.01
CA GLY A 104 -36.93 -3.23 5.75
C GLY A 104 -37.06 -2.42 4.45
N LYS A 105 -37.83 -1.32 4.38
CA LYS A 105 -37.79 -0.37 3.25
C LYS A 105 -36.61 0.62 3.33
N GLU A 106 -36.14 0.96 4.52
CA GLU A 106 -35.00 1.88 4.69
C GLU A 106 -33.66 1.21 4.41
N VAL A 107 -33.58 -0.11 4.59
CA VAL A 107 -32.37 -0.91 4.33
C VAL A 107 -32.00 -0.88 2.84
N ALA A 108 -32.96 -1.15 1.94
CA ALA A 108 -32.71 -1.12 0.49
C ALA A 108 -32.30 0.27 -0.05
N VAL A 109 -32.79 1.36 0.57
CA VAL A 109 -32.42 2.74 0.20
C VAL A 109 -31.02 3.10 0.71
N ALA A 110 -30.62 2.57 1.87
CA ALA A 110 -29.27 2.73 2.40
C ALA A 110 -28.24 1.99 1.51
N ASP A 111 -28.56 0.76 1.11
CA ASP A 111 -27.72 -0.06 0.23
C ASP A 111 -27.49 0.62 -1.13
N HIS A 112 -28.53 1.19 -1.74
CA HIS A 112 -28.39 1.93 -3.01
C HIS A 112 -27.53 3.19 -2.89
N LYS A 113 -27.60 3.90 -1.76
CA LYS A 113 -26.76 5.09 -1.53
C LYS A 113 -25.30 4.70 -1.30
N GLN A 114 -25.07 3.60 -0.60
CA GLN A 114 -23.73 3.06 -0.36
C GLN A 114 -23.06 2.63 -1.67
N MET A 115 -23.78 1.89 -2.52
CA MET A 115 -23.30 1.51 -3.86
C MET A 115 -22.88 2.74 -4.70
N LYS A 116 -23.71 3.79 -4.72
CA LYS A 116 -23.36 5.03 -5.43
C LYS A 116 -22.10 5.72 -4.90
N ILE A 117 -21.82 5.62 -3.60
CA ILE A 117 -20.60 6.20 -3.01
C ILE A 117 -19.38 5.36 -3.43
N ILE A 118 -19.50 4.03 -3.44
CA ILE A 118 -18.44 3.13 -3.89
C ILE A 118 -18.09 3.38 -5.36
N GLU A 119 -19.10 3.45 -6.25
CA GLU A 119 -18.92 3.80 -7.66
C GLU A 119 -18.23 5.17 -7.83
N LEU A 120 -18.64 6.15 -7.02
CA LEU A 120 -18.04 7.48 -7.05
C LEU A 120 -16.59 7.45 -6.58
N LEU A 121 -16.24 6.68 -5.55
CA LEU A 121 -14.86 6.53 -5.08
C LEU A 121 -13.99 5.86 -6.15
N SER A 122 -14.47 4.79 -6.80
CA SER A 122 -13.76 4.17 -7.93
C SER A 122 -13.46 5.20 -9.02
N SER A 123 -14.46 6.01 -9.39
CA SER A 123 -14.28 7.08 -10.39
C SER A 123 -13.26 8.14 -9.96
N VAL A 124 -13.07 8.39 -8.66
CA VAL A 124 -12.04 9.29 -8.17
C VAL A 124 -10.66 8.69 -8.39
N PHE A 125 -10.45 7.43 -8.05
CA PHE A 125 -9.16 6.77 -8.26
C PHE A 125 -8.80 6.67 -9.74
N GLU A 126 -9.77 6.37 -10.61
CA GLU A 126 -9.58 6.40 -12.06
C GLU A 126 -9.14 7.78 -12.56
N ARG A 127 -9.77 8.86 -12.09
CA ARG A 127 -9.39 10.22 -12.50
C ARG A 127 -8.03 10.64 -11.95
N LEU A 128 -7.69 10.25 -10.73
CA LEU A 128 -6.34 10.45 -10.20
C LEU A 128 -5.32 9.68 -11.04
N ALA A 129 -5.61 8.43 -11.40
CA ALA A 129 -4.77 7.61 -12.25
C ALA A 129 -4.59 8.19 -13.66
N GLN A 130 -5.65 8.75 -14.26
CA GLN A 130 -5.58 9.41 -15.57
C GLN A 130 -4.77 10.71 -15.54
N ALA A 131 -4.86 11.49 -14.46
CA ALA A 131 -4.11 12.74 -14.31
C ALA A 131 -2.62 12.51 -14.00
N LEU A 132 -2.29 11.39 -13.37
CA LEU A 132 -0.96 11.16 -12.80
C LEU A 132 0.18 11.17 -13.85
N PRO A 133 0.09 10.55 -15.04
CA PRO A 133 1.18 10.52 -16.02
C PRO A 133 1.68 11.91 -16.43
N GLU A 134 0.77 12.86 -16.63
CA GLU A 134 1.13 14.25 -16.99
C GLU A 134 1.81 14.98 -15.82
N GLN A 135 1.50 14.60 -14.58
CA GLN A 135 2.05 15.21 -13.38
C GLN A 135 3.40 14.58 -12.97
N LEU A 136 3.66 13.31 -13.28
CA LEU A 136 4.85 12.56 -12.85
C LEU A 136 6.20 13.25 -13.11
N PRO A 137 6.44 13.92 -14.27
CA PRO A 137 7.69 14.66 -14.49
C PRO A 137 7.95 15.78 -13.48
N HIS A 138 6.89 16.28 -12.83
CA HIS A 138 6.94 17.36 -11.85
C HIS A 138 6.95 16.86 -10.41
N TYR A 139 6.84 15.54 -10.17
CA TYR A 139 6.94 14.98 -8.83
C TYR A 139 8.35 15.17 -8.28
N LYS A 140 8.44 15.73 -7.08
CA LYS A 140 9.68 15.95 -6.34
C LYS A 140 9.74 15.06 -5.09
N CYS A 141 8.58 14.63 -4.59
CA CYS A 141 8.48 13.85 -3.37
C CYS A 141 8.31 12.35 -3.66
N GLY A 142 9.33 11.55 -3.37
CA GLY A 142 9.27 10.10 -3.52
C GLY A 142 8.16 9.45 -2.70
N LEU A 143 7.97 9.90 -1.45
CA LEU A 143 6.91 9.37 -0.58
C LEU A 143 5.51 9.56 -1.17
N SER A 144 5.26 10.71 -1.80
CA SER A 144 3.96 10.98 -2.44
C SER A 144 3.69 10.00 -3.58
N LEU A 145 4.71 9.72 -4.40
CA LEU A 145 4.61 8.73 -5.48
C LEU A 145 4.34 7.33 -4.94
N MET A 146 5.00 6.94 -3.85
CA MET A 146 4.86 5.61 -3.25
C MET A 146 3.47 5.39 -2.66
N VAL A 147 2.94 6.39 -1.94
CA VAL A 147 1.57 6.34 -1.42
C VAL A 147 0.57 6.23 -2.56
N MET A 148 0.77 7.00 -3.64
CA MET A 148 -0.08 6.90 -4.84
C MET A 148 -0.02 5.50 -5.45
N ALA A 149 1.17 4.88 -5.56
CA ALA A 149 1.31 3.54 -6.11
C ALA A 149 0.62 2.50 -5.23
N ASP A 150 0.82 2.58 -3.91
CA ASP A 150 0.23 1.68 -2.93
C ASP A 150 -1.31 1.74 -2.99
N VAL A 151 -1.87 2.95 -2.91
CA VAL A 151 -3.33 3.17 -2.95
C VAL A 151 -3.92 2.73 -4.28
N LEU A 152 -3.36 3.20 -5.40
CA LEU A 152 -3.89 2.87 -6.73
C LEU A 152 -3.74 1.38 -7.04
N SER A 153 -2.68 0.72 -6.56
CA SER A 153 -2.51 -0.73 -6.76
C SER A 153 -3.59 -1.58 -6.10
N ARG A 154 -4.21 -1.07 -5.03
CA ARG A 154 -5.33 -1.72 -4.32
C ARG A 154 -6.70 -1.34 -4.87
N ARG A 155 -6.85 -0.10 -5.36
CA ARG A 155 -8.17 0.51 -5.62
C ARG A 155 -8.55 0.61 -7.09
N LEU A 156 -7.58 0.54 -8.00
CA LEU A 156 -7.90 0.43 -9.42
C LEU A 156 -8.37 -1.00 -9.71
N VAL A 157 -9.69 -1.17 -9.78
CA VAL A 157 -10.29 -2.45 -10.17
C VAL A 157 -10.04 -2.68 -11.67
N PRO A 158 -9.46 -3.83 -12.06
CA PRO A 158 -9.30 -4.16 -13.46
C PRO A 158 -10.68 -4.38 -14.10
N HIS A 159 -11.01 -3.50 -15.03
CA HIS A 159 -12.13 -3.62 -15.96
C HIS A 159 -11.55 -3.48 -17.37
N ASP A 160 -12.23 -4.02 -18.40
CA ASP A 160 -11.70 -4.06 -19.77
C ASP A 160 -11.22 -2.69 -20.31
N GLN A 161 -11.79 -1.59 -19.81
CA GLN A 161 -11.41 -0.21 -20.16
C GLN A 161 -10.27 0.38 -19.31
N SER A 162 -10.02 -0.13 -18.09
CA SER A 162 -9.02 0.40 -17.15
C SER A 162 -7.68 -0.33 -17.22
N MET A 163 -7.63 -1.55 -17.79
CA MET A 163 -6.40 -2.34 -17.95
C MET A 163 -5.26 -1.61 -18.68
N PRO A 164 -5.49 -0.94 -19.84
CA PRO A 164 -4.42 -0.21 -20.53
C PRO A 164 -3.90 1.00 -19.72
N ILE A 165 -4.77 1.60 -18.90
CA ILE A 165 -4.42 2.73 -18.03
C ILE A 165 -3.53 2.23 -16.91
N GLN A 166 -3.82 1.08 -16.30
CA GLN A 166 -3.01 0.51 -15.22
C GLN A 166 -1.61 0.12 -15.71
N GLU A 167 -1.52 -0.64 -16.80
CA GLU A 167 -0.23 -1.08 -17.36
C GLU A 167 0.67 0.10 -17.73
N SER A 168 0.10 1.10 -18.41
CA SER A 168 0.85 2.31 -18.75
C SER A 168 1.21 3.14 -17.52
N LEU A 169 0.28 3.32 -16.58
CA LEU A 169 0.50 4.16 -15.39
C LEU A 169 1.63 3.63 -14.52
N PHE A 170 1.56 2.36 -14.10
CA PHE A 170 2.57 1.80 -13.21
C PHE A 170 3.93 1.73 -13.91
N GLY A 171 3.96 1.52 -15.23
CA GLY A 171 5.18 1.65 -16.02
C GLY A 171 5.78 3.07 -15.99
N HIS A 172 4.96 4.13 -16.08
CA HIS A 172 5.44 5.49 -15.89
C HIS A 172 5.94 5.74 -14.46
N MET A 173 5.21 5.24 -13.45
CA MET A 173 5.62 5.38 -12.05
C MET A 173 6.96 4.70 -11.77
N ALA A 174 7.23 3.52 -12.33
CA ALA A 174 8.51 2.84 -12.21
C ALA A 174 9.66 3.66 -12.82
N ARG A 175 9.45 4.13 -14.06
CA ARG A 175 10.42 4.97 -14.80
C ARG A 175 10.79 6.25 -14.07
N HIS A 176 9.84 6.89 -13.38
CA HIS A 176 10.13 8.10 -12.60
C HIS A 176 10.61 7.79 -11.18
N GLY A 177 10.05 6.75 -10.56
CA GLY A 177 10.22 6.44 -9.15
C GLY A 177 11.65 6.10 -8.76
N HIS A 178 12.43 5.45 -9.63
CA HIS A 178 13.83 5.11 -9.32
C HIS A 178 14.68 6.35 -8.94
N ARG A 179 14.36 7.54 -9.46
CA ARG A 179 15.08 8.79 -9.14
C ARG A 179 14.72 9.34 -7.76
N LEU A 180 13.50 9.06 -7.30
CA LEU A 180 12.92 9.60 -6.08
C LEU A 180 13.13 8.68 -4.85
N LEU A 181 13.83 7.55 -5.02
CA LEU A 181 14.11 6.62 -3.94
C LEU A 181 15.21 7.09 -2.96
N GLY A 182 15.84 8.25 -3.20
CA GLY A 182 16.92 8.74 -2.34
C GLY A 182 16.45 9.11 -0.93
N GLU A 183 15.25 9.68 -0.81
CA GLU A 183 14.75 10.29 0.43
C GLU A 183 13.79 9.39 1.24
N VAL A 184 13.44 8.24 0.69
CA VAL A 184 12.43 7.33 1.25
C VAL A 184 13.08 6.25 2.11
N THR A 185 12.34 5.57 2.96
CA THR A 185 12.88 4.47 3.78
C THR A 185 13.05 3.18 2.97
N LEU A 186 13.73 2.19 3.54
CA LEU A 186 13.85 0.85 2.93
C LEU A 186 12.48 0.15 2.83
N ALA A 187 11.69 0.20 3.91
CA ALA A 187 10.34 -0.37 3.96
C ALA A 187 9.43 0.24 2.89
N GLU A 188 9.46 1.56 2.74
CA GLU A 188 8.73 2.25 1.68
C GLU A 188 9.19 1.81 0.28
N SER A 189 10.51 1.68 0.06
CA SER A 189 11.08 1.22 -1.23
C SER A 189 10.61 -0.16 -1.63
N LEU A 190 10.57 -1.09 -0.66
CA LEU A 190 10.06 -2.45 -0.84
C LEU A 190 8.55 -2.45 -1.10
N GLY A 191 7.77 -1.64 -0.37
CA GLY A 191 6.33 -1.48 -0.59
C GLY A 191 5.98 -0.93 -1.97
N PHE A 192 6.76 0.03 -2.45
CA PHE A 192 6.63 0.58 -3.79
C PHE A 192 6.94 -0.46 -4.88
N LEU A 193 8.07 -1.17 -4.75
CA LEU A 193 8.42 -2.23 -5.68
C LEU A 193 7.34 -3.31 -5.72
N ARG A 194 6.84 -3.76 -4.56
CA ARG A 194 5.73 -4.72 -4.45
C ARG A 194 4.46 -4.21 -5.15
N SER A 195 4.13 -2.93 -4.99
CA SER A 195 2.94 -2.33 -5.62
C SER A 195 3.05 -2.35 -7.14
N LEU A 196 4.23 -2.04 -7.69
CA LEU A 196 4.48 -2.09 -9.13
C LEU A 196 4.55 -3.51 -9.67
N ALA A 197 5.11 -4.44 -8.90
CA ALA A 197 5.24 -5.84 -9.26
C ALA A 197 3.88 -6.53 -9.48
N LYS A 198 2.89 -6.21 -8.65
CA LYS A 198 1.50 -6.70 -8.79
C LYS A 198 0.87 -6.37 -10.14
N HIS A 199 1.38 -5.33 -10.80
CA HIS A 199 0.90 -4.83 -12.08
C HIS A 199 1.90 -5.07 -13.21
N GLY A 200 2.88 -5.96 -13.02
CA GLY A 200 3.88 -6.29 -14.05
C GLY A 200 4.79 -5.13 -14.45
N ALA A 201 4.86 -4.07 -13.66
CA ALA A 201 5.51 -2.81 -14.02
C ALA A 201 6.85 -2.58 -13.31
N ALA A 202 7.40 -3.60 -12.64
CA ALA A 202 8.69 -3.50 -11.97
C ALA A 202 9.83 -3.49 -13.02
N ASP A 203 10.37 -2.31 -13.32
CA ASP A 203 11.47 -2.18 -14.28
C ASP A 203 12.84 -2.53 -13.66
N ARG A 204 13.79 -2.89 -14.51
CA ARG A 204 15.14 -3.32 -14.09
C ARG A 204 15.91 -2.22 -13.33
N PRO A 205 15.90 -0.93 -13.75
CA PRO A 205 16.56 0.14 -13.00
C PRO A 205 16.01 0.32 -11.59
N LEU A 206 14.68 0.24 -11.42
CA LEU A 206 14.05 0.31 -10.11
C LEU A 206 14.47 -0.89 -9.24
N CYS A 207 14.35 -2.10 -9.77
CA CYS A 207 14.72 -3.32 -9.05
C CYS A 207 16.16 -3.25 -8.54
N HIS A 208 17.10 -2.86 -9.42
CA HIS A 208 18.52 -2.71 -9.08
C HIS A 208 18.76 -1.66 -7.99
N ARG A 209 18.04 -0.54 -8.04
CA ARG A 209 18.19 0.52 -7.05
C ARG A 209 17.62 0.12 -5.69
N VAL A 210 16.49 -0.58 -5.67
CA VAL A 210 15.94 -1.15 -4.44
C VAL A 210 16.87 -2.24 -3.91
N ALA A 211 17.41 -3.12 -4.76
CA ALA A 211 18.37 -4.15 -4.38
C ALA A 211 19.60 -3.58 -3.67
N ARG A 212 20.26 -2.56 -4.24
CA ARG A 212 21.38 -1.89 -3.57
C ARG A 212 21.01 -1.27 -2.22
N LYS A 213 19.80 -0.72 -2.11
CA LYS A 213 19.32 -0.14 -0.85
C LYS A 213 19.05 -1.20 0.21
N VAL A 214 18.50 -2.34 -0.21
CA VAL A 214 18.32 -3.51 0.66
C VAL A 214 19.67 -4.05 1.09
N GLN A 215 20.63 -4.21 0.18
CA GLN A 215 21.98 -4.66 0.48
C GLN A 215 22.67 -3.76 1.52
N ALA A 216 22.58 -2.44 1.34
CA ALA A 216 23.14 -1.48 2.29
C ALA A 216 22.44 -1.48 3.67
N GLY A 217 21.18 -1.90 3.72
CA GLY A 217 20.35 -1.93 4.93
C GLY A 217 20.05 -3.34 5.46
N VAL A 218 20.69 -4.39 4.93
CA VAL A 218 20.30 -5.79 5.21
C VAL A 218 20.45 -6.13 6.70
N ASN A 219 21.42 -5.50 7.37
CA ASN A 219 21.68 -5.68 8.79
C ASN A 219 20.59 -5.08 9.68
N ASN A 220 19.69 -4.25 9.14
CA ASN A 220 18.57 -3.69 9.89
C ASN A 220 17.37 -4.65 9.98
N PHE A 221 17.42 -5.80 9.30
CA PHE A 221 16.40 -6.83 9.42
C PHE A 221 16.80 -7.80 10.53
N ASP A 222 15.99 -7.87 11.58
CA ASP A 222 16.29 -8.66 12.79
C ASP A 222 15.48 -9.95 12.83
N THR A 223 14.51 -10.11 11.93
CA THR A 223 13.62 -11.28 11.90
C THR A 223 13.68 -12.04 10.57
N ILE A 224 13.44 -13.36 10.63
CA ILE A 224 13.30 -14.18 9.43
C ILE A 224 12.10 -13.74 8.59
N GLU A 225 11.02 -13.25 9.21
CA GLU A 225 9.84 -12.74 8.51
C GLU A 225 10.17 -11.53 7.62
N GLU A 226 10.98 -10.58 8.11
CA GLU A 226 11.42 -9.44 7.32
C GLU A 226 12.30 -9.86 6.14
N LEU A 227 13.26 -10.75 6.37
CA LEU A 227 14.15 -11.29 5.34
C LEU A 227 13.36 -12.09 4.29
N ARG A 228 12.38 -12.88 4.72
CA ARG A 228 11.42 -13.56 3.83
C ARG A 228 10.65 -12.55 2.98
N SER A 229 10.09 -11.51 3.58
CA SER A 229 9.35 -10.46 2.88
C SER A 229 10.18 -9.78 1.78
N VAL A 230 11.48 -9.59 2.02
CA VAL A 230 12.44 -9.13 1.00
C VAL A 230 12.55 -10.15 -0.14
N VAL A 231 12.87 -11.41 0.17
CA VAL A 231 13.02 -12.47 -0.85
C VAL A 231 11.76 -12.63 -1.68
N ASP A 232 10.59 -12.65 -1.04
CA ASP A 232 9.29 -12.77 -1.71
C ASP A 232 9.04 -11.64 -2.71
N ILE A 233 9.49 -10.41 -2.41
CA ILE A 233 9.40 -9.29 -3.36
C ILE A 233 10.29 -9.52 -4.58
N PHE A 234 11.54 -9.95 -4.37
CA PHE A 234 12.49 -10.19 -5.48
C PHE A 234 12.09 -11.40 -6.33
N VAL A 235 11.47 -12.43 -5.72
CA VAL A 235 10.80 -13.52 -6.43
C VAL A 235 9.63 -12.98 -7.26
N LEU A 236 8.77 -12.14 -6.67
CA LEU A 236 7.60 -11.57 -7.36
C LEU A 236 7.99 -10.75 -8.59
N VAL A 237 9.09 -9.99 -8.52
CA VAL A 237 9.60 -9.23 -9.67
C VAL A 237 10.53 -10.03 -10.58
N ASN A 238 10.79 -11.30 -10.27
CA ASN A 238 11.75 -12.15 -10.95
C ASN A 238 13.13 -11.47 -11.16
N HIS A 239 13.63 -10.79 -10.13
CA HIS A 239 14.88 -10.06 -10.19
C HIS A 239 15.98 -10.80 -9.43
N ARG A 240 16.90 -11.38 -10.20
CA ARG A 240 18.07 -12.09 -9.69
C ARG A 240 19.25 -11.14 -9.51
N ASP A 241 19.59 -10.85 -8.27
CA ASP A 241 20.80 -10.12 -7.86
C ASP A 241 21.60 -11.00 -6.89
N ALA A 242 22.75 -11.50 -7.36
CA ALA A 242 23.57 -12.43 -6.60
C ALA A 242 24.20 -11.79 -5.35
N GLU A 243 24.57 -10.51 -5.41
CA GLU A 243 25.18 -9.82 -4.27
C GLU A 243 24.15 -9.55 -3.18
N LEU A 244 22.96 -9.11 -3.58
CA LEU A 244 21.84 -8.96 -2.67
C LEU A 244 21.49 -10.28 -1.99
N LEU A 245 21.33 -11.35 -2.76
CA LEU A 245 20.93 -12.65 -2.24
C LEU A 245 22.03 -13.28 -1.38
N ALA A 246 23.30 -13.05 -1.68
CA ALA A 246 24.40 -13.41 -0.80
C ALA A 246 24.30 -12.68 0.55
N ALA A 247 24.08 -11.36 0.53
CA ALA A 247 23.94 -10.55 1.74
C ALA A 247 22.71 -10.94 2.58
N VAL A 248 21.57 -11.22 1.94
CA VAL A 248 20.37 -11.73 2.61
C VAL A 248 20.63 -13.11 3.21
N GLY A 249 21.27 -14.01 2.47
CA GLY A 249 21.61 -15.35 2.96
C GLY A 249 22.53 -15.30 4.17
N GLN A 250 23.56 -14.45 4.14
CA GLN A 250 24.44 -14.21 5.28
C GLN A 250 23.65 -13.67 6.48
N ARG A 251 22.77 -12.68 6.28
CA ARG A 251 21.95 -12.15 7.38
C ARG A 251 21.01 -13.19 7.98
N VAL A 252 20.41 -14.06 7.16
CA VAL A 252 19.62 -15.20 7.64
C VAL A 252 20.48 -16.11 8.54
N SER A 253 21.70 -16.43 8.14
CA SER A 253 22.62 -17.23 8.96
C SER A 253 22.90 -16.60 10.32
N HIS A 254 23.13 -15.28 10.36
CA HIS A 254 23.30 -14.53 11.62
C HIS A 254 22.04 -14.60 12.50
N VAL A 255 20.87 -14.32 11.91
CA VAL A 255 19.58 -14.32 12.61
C VAL A 255 19.28 -15.72 13.18
N LEU A 256 19.53 -16.80 12.44
CA LEU A 256 19.36 -18.17 12.92
C LEU A 256 20.39 -18.59 13.99
N GLY A 257 21.61 -18.03 13.94
CA GLY A 257 22.64 -18.21 14.98
C GLY A 257 22.40 -17.43 16.28
N GLY A 258 21.27 -16.71 16.36
CA GLY A 258 20.91 -15.89 17.52
C GLY A 258 21.71 -14.58 17.62
N ASP A 259 22.11 -14.02 16.48
CA ASP A 259 22.77 -12.71 16.35
C ASP A 259 21.74 -11.61 16.00
N THR A 260 20.58 -11.65 16.67
CA THR A 260 19.50 -10.66 16.55
C THR A 260 19.63 -9.53 17.57
N GLY A 261 20.85 -9.30 18.05
CA GLY A 261 21.15 -8.35 19.11
C GLY A 261 20.89 -8.89 20.52
N THR A 262 21.27 -8.07 21.50
CA THR A 262 21.01 -8.32 22.91
C THR A 262 19.92 -7.39 23.41
N ASP A 263 19.10 -7.85 24.34
CA ASP A 263 18.20 -6.96 25.08
C ASP A 263 18.99 -5.94 25.91
N HIS A 264 18.28 -5.04 26.59
CA HIS A 264 18.86 -4.03 27.48
C HIS A 264 19.64 -4.64 28.67
N GLU A 265 19.51 -5.94 28.90
CA GLU A 265 20.25 -6.71 29.91
C GLU A 265 21.44 -7.49 29.31
N GLY A 266 21.73 -7.36 28.01
CA GLY A 266 22.82 -8.07 27.34
C GLY A 266 22.49 -9.53 26.99
N LYS A 267 21.25 -9.99 27.16
CA LYS A 267 20.85 -11.35 26.79
C LYS A 267 20.47 -11.41 25.31
N LYS A 268 20.90 -12.46 24.63
CA LYS A 268 20.49 -12.74 23.23
C LYS A 268 18.96 -12.78 23.16
N ILE A 269 18.37 -11.94 22.32
CA ILE A 269 16.93 -11.96 22.08
C ILE A 269 16.65 -13.25 21.31
N PRO A 270 15.81 -14.17 21.82
CA PRO A 270 15.51 -15.40 21.11
C PRO A 270 14.72 -15.06 19.85
N THR A 271 15.30 -15.40 18.71
CA THR A 271 14.68 -15.19 17.40
C THR A 271 13.48 -16.11 17.27
N ARG A 272 12.28 -15.53 17.09
CA ARG A 272 11.09 -16.29 16.70
C ARG A 272 11.17 -16.62 15.21
N ALA A 273 11.90 -17.68 14.87
CA ALA A 273 11.91 -18.25 13.53
C ALA A 273 11.03 -19.52 13.51
N THR A 274 10.09 -19.61 12.57
CA THR A 274 9.36 -20.85 12.32
C THR A 274 10.04 -21.64 11.20
N ALA A 275 9.94 -22.97 11.24
CA ALA A 275 10.46 -23.81 10.15
C ALA A 275 9.80 -23.47 8.81
N ALA A 276 8.52 -23.08 8.83
CA ALA A 276 7.80 -22.62 7.65
C ALA A 276 8.43 -21.36 7.03
N ASP A 277 8.76 -20.34 7.83
CA ASP A 277 9.36 -19.10 7.32
C ASP A 277 10.75 -19.34 6.73
N VAL A 278 11.58 -20.12 7.42
CA VAL A 278 12.91 -20.50 6.94
C VAL A 278 12.82 -21.28 5.61
N ALA A 279 11.87 -22.22 5.53
CA ALA A 279 11.63 -22.98 4.31
C ALA A 279 11.17 -22.08 3.13
N GLU A 280 10.37 -21.05 3.38
CA GLU A 280 9.96 -20.09 2.34
C GLU A 280 11.14 -19.25 1.85
N VAL A 281 12.04 -18.81 2.72
CA VAL A 281 13.29 -18.14 2.33
C VAL A 281 14.10 -19.01 1.37
N VAL A 282 14.37 -20.27 1.75
CA VAL A 282 15.14 -21.21 0.91
C VAL A 282 14.42 -21.48 -0.42
N ARG A 283 13.09 -21.63 -0.40
CA ARG A 283 12.30 -21.80 -1.63
C ARG A 283 12.36 -20.57 -2.52
N GLY A 284 12.40 -19.36 -1.96
CA GLY A 284 12.60 -18.12 -2.71
C GLY A 284 13.96 -18.07 -3.42
N PHE A 285 15.04 -18.46 -2.75
CA PHE A 285 16.37 -18.58 -3.38
C PHE A 285 16.37 -19.57 -4.55
N ARG A 286 15.71 -20.73 -4.36
CA ARG A 286 15.55 -21.73 -5.43
C ARG A 286 14.72 -21.21 -6.61
N ARG A 287 13.63 -20.48 -6.36
CA ARG A 287 12.81 -19.86 -7.42
C ARG A 287 13.60 -18.82 -8.23
N LEU A 288 14.58 -18.16 -7.60
CA LEU A 288 15.50 -17.24 -8.26
C LEU A 288 16.73 -17.93 -8.85
N GLU A 289 16.80 -19.27 -8.78
CA GLU A 289 17.90 -20.09 -9.27
C GLU A 289 19.27 -19.68 -8.69
N VAL A 290 19.27 -19.29 -7.41
CA VAL A 290 20.50 -18.92 -6.68
C VAL A 290 20.82 -19.96 -5.63
N GLU A 291 21.96 -20.61 -5.81
CA GLU A 291 22.55 -21.49 -4.82
C GLU A 291 23.31 -20.64 -3.79
N ASN A 292 22.95 -20.79 -2.51
CA ASN A 292 23.66 -20.18 -1.40
C ASN A 292 24.00 -21.25 -0.38
N LEU A 293 25.22 -21.78 -0.47
CA LEU A 293 25.71 -22.87 0.39
C LEU A 293 25.71 -22.46 1.87
N GLN A 294 26.06 -21.21 2.18
CA GLN A 294 26.09 -20.69 3.55
C GLN A 294 24.68 -20.67 4.18
N LEU A 295 23.67 -20.30 3.40
CA LEU A 295 22.28 -20.37 3.83
C LEU A 295 21.86 -21.82 4.11
N VAL A 296 22.21 -22.74 3.22
CA VAL A 296 21.89 -24.17 3.37
C VAL A 296 22.53 -24.75 4.63
N GLU A 297 23.80 -24.47 4.87
CA GLU A 297 24.53 -24.91 6.07
C GLU A 297 23.92 -24.32 7.34
N ALA A 298 23.64 -23.01 7.37
CA ALA A 298 23.03 -22.37 8.54
C ALA A 298 21.64 -22.92 8.86
N VAL A 299 20.83 -23.24 7.84
CA VAL A 299 19.52 -23.86 8.06
C VAL A 299 19.65 -25.29 8.59
N ARG A 300 20.65 -26.07 8.13
CA ARG A 300 20.93 -27.40 8.69
C ARG A 300 21.35 -27.31 10.15
N ASP A 301 22.28 -26.42 10.47
CA ASP A 301 22.77 -26.23 11.83
C ASP A 301 21.67 -25.76 12.77
N TRP A 302 20.82 -24.84 12.32
CA TRP A 302 19.64 -24.40 13.07
C TRP A 302 18.62 -25.51 13.25
N ALA A 303 18.40 -26.35 12.22
CA ALA A 303 17.46 -27.47 12.31
C ALA A 303 17.92 -28.54 13.31
N VAL A 304 19.23 -28.75 13.47
CA VAL A 304 19.80 -29.70 14.42
C VAL A 304 19.84 -29.13 15.84
N ASN A 305 20.22 -27.85 15.99
CA ASN A 305 20.57 -27.28 17.29
C ASN A 305 19.56 -26.26 17.85
N GLY A 306 18.80 -25.57 16.99
CA GLY A 306 17.89 -24.47 17.35
C GLY A 306 16.43 -24.88 17.53
N ILE A 307 16.06 -26.06 17.05
CA ILE A 307 14.73 -26.64 17.11
C ILE A 307 14.56 -27.29 18.50
N THR A 308 13.97 -26.54 19.44
CA THR A 308 13.68 -27.05 20.81
C THR A 308 12.85 -28.34 20.75
N PRO A 309 12.99 -29.30 21.68
CA PRO A 309 12.33 -30.62 21.65
C PRO A 309 10.78 -30.61 21.64
N GLN A 310 10.14 -29.44 21.62
CA GLN A 310 8.68 -29.27 21.46
C GLN A 310 8.23 -29.02 20.02
N THR A 311 9.16 -28.78 19.10
CA THR A 311 8.86 -28.66 17.67
C THR A 311 8.52 -30.04 17.10
N SER A 312 7.47 -30.07 16.29
CA SER A 312 6.90 -31.31 15.81
C SER A 312 7.83 -31.99 14.80
N GLY A 313 7.76 -33.32 14.68
CA GLY A 313 8.43 -34.03 13.58
C GLY A 313 8.02 -33.57 12.17
N GLU A 314 6.99 -32.72 12.06
CA GLU A 314 6.53 -32.07 10.84
C GLU A 314 7.47 -30.93 10.40
N ASP A 315 7.94 -30.11 11.35
CA ASP A 315 8.86 -28.99 11.07
C ASP A 315 10.18 -29.47 10.46
N ARG A 316 10.71 -30.59 10.98
CA ARG A 316 11.93 -31.22 10.47
C ARG A 316 11.74 -31.75 9.04
N LYS A 317 10.60 -32.37 8.74
CA LYS A 317 10.28 -32.87 7.38
C LYS A 317 10.19 -31.74 6.36
N VAL A 318 9.62 -30.60 6.76
CA VAL A 318 9.52 -29.41 5.90
C VAL A 318 10.91 -28.90 5.51
N LEU A 319 11.84 -28.86 6.47
CA LEU A 319 13.22 -28.42 6.23
C LEU A 319 14.02 -29.44 5.40
N GLU A 320 13.87 -30.74 5.68
CA GLU A 320 14.50 -31.81 4.89
C GLU A 320 14.07 -31.79 3.42
N ALA A 321 12.79 -31.52 3.14
CA ALA A 321 12.30 -31.32 1.78
C ALA A 321 12.92 -30.07 1.11
N CYS A 322 13.23 -29.04 1.90
CA CYS A 322 13.75 -27.76 1.40
C CYS A 322 15.27 -27.68 1.31
N VAL A 323 16.04 -28.53 1.99
CA VAL A 323 17.51 -28.42 2.05
C VAL A 323 18.20 -29.75 1.67
N GLY A 324 17.42 -30.79 1.39
CA GLY A 324 17.89 -32.16 1.30
C GLY A 324 18.00 -32.77 2.71
N ARG A 325 18.41 -34.05 2.81
CA ARG A 325 18.56 -34.72 4.11
C ARG A 325 19.41 -33.86 5.06
N VAL A 326 18.80 -33.48 6.19
CA VAL A 326 19.39 -32.75 7.32
C VAL A 326 19.93 -33.75 8.33
#